data_AF-A0A2V9L4W1-F1
#
_entry.id   AF-A0A2V9L4W1-F1
#
_cell.length_a   1.000
_cell.length_b   1.000
_cell.length_c   1.000
_cell.angle_alpha   90.00
_cell.angle_beta   90.00
_cell.angle_gamma   90.00
#
_symmetry.space_group_name_H-M   'P 1'
#
loop_
_entity.id
_entity.type
_entity.pdbx_description
1 polymer ?
#
loop_
_entity_poly.entity_id
_entity_poly.type
_entity_poly.pdbx_seq_one_letter_code
_entity_poly.pdbx_strand_id
1 'polypeptide(L)'
;MPDWIEDAAKRLREEKRQREEHQDWQRSVRGKVVAKSREVFSALLAVVENDVERFNTHFPEAETRLQKLERLGTMGFQVRRAYSPSFRLRVTFDAEAPLIKYEVIRANVVDGQSYATAGTFNFHLQDSGDVCLLKLGVPITCEEASRELLVPALEGLV
;
A
#
# COMPACT_ATOMS: atom_id res chain seq x y z
N MET A 1 -56.88 10.02 -17.09
CA MET A 1 -56.01 8.98 -16.49
C MET A 1 -54.61 9.56 -16.45
N PRO A 2 -53.86 9.43 -15.35
CA PRO A 2 -52.47 9.87 -15.31
C PRO A 2 -51.66 9.13 -16.37
N ASP A 3 -50.84 9.84 -17.13
CA ASP A 3 -50.03 9.28 -18.20
C ASP A 3 -48.83 8.54 -17.62
N TRP A 4 -49.06 7.28 -17.24
CA TRP A 4 -48.07 6.41 -16.61
C TRP A 4 -46.79 6.24 -17.44
N ILE A 5 -46.87 6.47 -18.76
CA ILE A 5 -45.73 6.44 -19.67
C ILE A 5 -44.83 7.65 -19.43
N GLU A 6 -45.41 8.83 -19.17
CA GLU A 6 -44.66 10.06 -18.89
C GLU A 6 -43.92 9.95 -17.54
N ASP A 7 -44.56 9.37 -16.53
CA ASP A 7 -43.94 9.11 -15.22
C ASP A 7 -42.82 8.06 -15.30
N ALA A 8 -43.02 7.00 -16.09
CA ALA A 8 -41.99 5.99 -16.35
C ALA A 8 -40.79 6.58 -17.12
N ALA A 9 -41.05 7.43 -18.12
CA ALA A 9 -40.01 8.12 -18.88
C ALA A 9 -39.21 9.11 -18.00
N LYS A 10 -39.88 9.83 -17.08
CA LYS A 10 -39.20 10.70 -16.11
C LYS A 10 -38.30 9.91 -15.17
N ARG A 11 -38.77 8.78 -14.62
CA ARG A 11 -37.93 7.89 -13.77
C ARG A 11 -36.70 7.36 -14.50
N LEU A 12 -36.86 6.86 -15.72
CA LEU A 12 -35.74 6.33 -16.51
C LEU A 12 -34.69 7.41 -16.85
N ARG A 13 -35.13 8.64 -17.14
CA ARG A 13 -34.22 9.77 -17.37
C ARG A 13 -33.46 10.14 -16.10
N GLU A 14 -34.14 10.18 -14.96
CA GLU A 14 -33.50 10.50 -13.68
C GLU A 14 -32.53 9.41 -13.24
N GLU A 15 -32.87 8.14 -13.37
CA GLU A 15 -31.95 7.02 -13.09
C GLU A 15 -30.72 7.06 -14.01
N LYS A 16 -30.91 7.37 -15.30
CA LYS A 16 -29.81 7.52 -16.24
C LYS A 16 -28.90 8.69 -15.85
N ARG A 17 -29.49 9.84 -15.49
CA ARG A 17 -28.75 11.02 -15.03
C ARG A 17 -27.94 10.71 -13.77
N GLN A 18 -28.54 10.05 -12.79
CA GLN A 18 -27.84 9.65 -11.55
C GLN A 18 -26.69 8.67 -11.83
N ARG A 19 -26.86 7.74 -12.77
CA ARG A 19 -25.77 6.83 -13.18
C ARG A 19 -24.64 7.59 -13.87
N GLU A 20 -24.94 8.53 -14.74
CA GLU A 20 -23.94 9.38 -15.43
C GLU A 20 -23.19 10.26 -14.42
N GLU A 21 -23.91 10.98 -13.54
CA GLU A 21 -23.32 11.79 -12.47
C GLU A 21 -22.43 10.94 -11.53
N HIS A 22 -22.88 9.74 -11.17
CA HIS A 22 -22.08 8.83 -10.34
C HIS A 22 -20.82 8.33 -11.05
N GLN A 23 -20.91 8.01 -12.34
CA GLN A 23 -19.74 7.60 -13.14
C GLN A 23 -18.73 8.73 -13.27
N ASP A 24 -19.17 9.96 -13.51
CA ASP A 24 -18.30 11.12 -13.61
C ASP A 24 -17.65 11.44 -12.27
N TRP A 25 -18.39 11.32 -11.17
CA TRP A 25 -17.86 11.43 -9.82
C TRP A 25 -16.79 10.37 -9.55
N GLN A 26 -17.06 9.09 -9.85
CA GLN A 26 -16.09 8.00 -9.68
C GLN A 26 -14.82 8.22 -10.51
N ARG A 27 -14.94 8.70 -11.76
CA ARG A 27 -13.77 9.03 -12.60
C ARG A 27 -12.95 10.17 -12.00
N SER A 28 -13.61 11.23 -11.51
CA SER A 28 -12.97 12.35 -10.84
C SER A 28 -12.21 11.92 -9.58
N VAL A 29 -12.84 11.10 -8.74
CA VAL A 29 -12.21 10.52 -7.54
C VAL A 29 -10.99 9.68 -7.93
N ARG A 30 -11.13 8.78 -8.91
CA ARG A 30 -10.02 7.94 -9.37
C ARG A 30 -8.85 8.77 -9.88
N GLY A 31 -9.10 9.82 -10.66
CA GLY A 31 -8.05 10.73 -11.14
C GLY A 31 -7.27 11.40 -10.01
N LYS A 32 -7.97 11.86 -8.98
CA LYS A 32 -7.34 12.44 -7.77
C LYS A 32 -6.52 11.42 -6.99
N VAL A 33 -7.05 10.20 -6.82
CA VAL A 33 -6.35 9.12 -6.11
C VAL A 33 -5.04 8.78 -6.83
N VAL A 34 -5.08 8.56 -8.15
CA VAL A 34 -3.88 8.23 -8.94
C VAL A 34 -2.82 9.33 -8.89
N ALA A 35 -3.24 10.60 -8.92
CA ALA A 35 -2.32 11.73 -8.85
C ALA A 35 -1.59 11.77 -7.49
N LYS A 36 -2.33 11.66 -6.38
CA LYS A 36 -1.78 11.77 -5.02
C LYS A 36 -1.15 10.47 -4.51
N SER A 37 -1.52 9.30 -5.03
CA SER A 37 -0.98 8.01 -4.57
C SER A 37 0.53 7.89 -4.75
N ARG A 38 1.09 8.55 -5.77
CA ARG A 38 2.55 8.60 -5.98
C ARG A 38 3.28 9.36 -4.88
N GLU A 39 2.68 10.45 -4.40
CA GLU A 39 3.23 11.25 -3.30
C GLU A 39 3.21 10.44 -2.01
N VAL A 40 2.08 9.78 -1.71
CA VAL A 40 1.95 8.91 -0.55
C VAL A 40 2.90 7.71 -0.61
N PHE A 41 3.08 7.09 -1.78
CA PHE A 41 4.09 6.03 -1.96
C PHE A 41 5.52 6.53 -1.73
N SER A 42 5.83 7.74 -2.19
CA SER A 42 7.15 8.36 -1.97
C SER A 42 7.38 8.67 -0.49
N ALA A 43 6.34 9.11 0.22
CA ALA A 43 6.38 9.31 1.67
C ALA A 43 6.61 8.00 2.42
N LEU A 44 5.89 6.93 2.05
CA LEU A 44 6.11 5.60 2.62
C LEU A 44 7.54 5.12 2.42
N LEU A 45 8.10 5.27 1.21
CA LEU A 45 9.48 4.89 0.93
C LEU A 45 10.46 5.61 1.87
N ALA A 46 10.30 6.92 2.04
CA ALA A 46 11.16 7.71 2.92
C ALA A 46 11.06 7.27 4.40
N VAL A 47 9.85 6.94 4.87
CA VAL A 47 9.64 6.40 6.22
C VAL A 47 10.34 5.05 6.39
N VAL A 48 10.17 4.13 5.42
CA VAL A 48 10.83 2.81 5.46
C VAL A 48 12.35 2.96 5.42
N GLU A 49 12.88 3.86 4.60
CA GLU A 49 14.33 4.13 4.51
C GLU A 49 14.89 4.58 5.87
N ASN A 50 14.22 5.53 6.54
CA ASN A 50 14.59 6.00 7.88
C ASN A 50 14.47 4.89 8.93
N ASP A 51 13.42 4.08 8.89
CA ASP A 51 13.25 2.97 9.83
C ASP A 51 14.29 1.86 9.61
N VAL A 52 14.75 1.63 8.38
CA VAL A 52 15.89 0.73 8.10
C VAL A 52 17.18 1.28 8.70
N GLU A 53 17.43 2.59 8.59
CA GLU A 53 18.60 3.22 9.23
C GLU A 53 18.54 3.08 10.75
N ARG A 54 17.38 3.35 11.36
CA ARG A 54 17.15 3.17 12.80
C ARG A 54 17.32 1.72 13.23
N PHE A 55 16.78 0.77 12.47
CA PHE A 55 16.98 -0.66 12.72
C PHE A 55 18.47 -0.98 12.82
N ASN A 56 19.27 -0.49 11.87
CA ASN A 56 20.71 -0.72 11.83
C ASN A 56 21.50 -0.02 12.95
N THR A 57 20.93 0.98 13.64
CA THR A 57 21.53 1.51 14.88
C THR A 57 21.37 0.58 16.07
N HIS A 58 20.31 -0.23 16.09
CA HIS A 58 20.06 -1.21 17.15
C HIS A 58 20.70 -2.57 16.86
N PHE A 59 20.83 -2.93 15.58
CA PHE A 59 21.45 -4.18 15.10
C PHE A 59 22.59 -3.85 14.12
N PRO A 60 23.74 -3.38 14.61
CA PRO A 60 24.83 -2.90 13.75
C PRO A 60 25.66 -4.03 13.11
N GLU A 61 25.59 -5.25 13.67
CA GLU A 61 26.42 -6.37 13.22
C GLU A 61 26.08 -6.76 11.78
N ALA A 62 27.09 -7.16 11.00
CA ALA A 62 26.92 -7.49 9.59
C ALA A 62 25.89 -8.61 9.35
N GLU A 63 25.75 -9.50 10.33
CA GLU A 63 24.87 -10.68 10.31
C GLU A 63 23.39 -10.30 10.54
N THR A 64 23.15 -9.31 11.40
CA THR A 64 21.80 -8.94 11.87
C THR A 64 21.24 -7.71 11.17
N ARG A 65 22.11 -6.82 10.68
CA ARG A 65 21.72 -5.57 10.01
C ARG A 65 20.97 -5.81 8.71
N LEU A 66 20.09 -4.88 8.38
CA LEU A 66 19.48 -4.77 7.07
C LEU A 66 20.45 -4.10 6.09
N GLN A 67 20.47 -4.59 4.86
CA GLN A 67 21.07 -3.88 3.75
C GLN A 67 20.30 -2.58 3.51
N LYS A 68 20.99 -1.58 2.94
CA LYS A 68 20.36 -0.32 2.54
C LYS A 68 19.17 -0.60 1.62
N LEU A 69 18.12 0.21 1.74
CA LEU A 69 16.96 0.15 0.85
C LEU A 69 17.43 0.32 -0.60
N GLU A 70 17.04 -0.62 -1.45
CA GLU A 70 17.37 -0.60 -2.87
C GLU A 70 16.11 -0.27 -3.67
N ARG A 71 16.17 0.75 -4.51
CA ARG A 71 15.06 1.14 -5.38
C ARG A 71 14.95 0.20 -6.58
N LEU A 72 13.74 -0.29 -6.83
CA LEU A 72 13.39 -1.11 -7.99
C LEU A 72 12.70 -0.23 -9.03
N GLY A 73 13.49 0.62 -9.69
CA GLY A 73 12.96 1.67 -10.56
C GLY A 73 12.20 2.74 -9.79
N THR A 74 11.17 3.33 -10.41
CA THR A 74 10.36 4.41 -9.82
C THR A 74 9.13 3.90 -9.06
N MET A 75 8.79 2.63 -9.21
CA MET A 75 7.53 2.04 -8.74
C MET A 75 7.78 0.89 -7.75
N GLY A 76 8.94 0.83 -7.11
CA GLY A 76 9.22 -0.23 -6.15
C GLY A 76 10.52 -0.04 -5.39
N PHE A 77 10.67 -0.82 -4.33
CA PHE A 77 11.88 -0.92 -3.56
C PHE A 77 11.99 -2.30 -2.90
N GLN A 78 13.17 -2.61 -2.38
CA GLN A 78 13.42 -3.81 -1.60
C GLN A 78 14.38 -3.54 -0.43
N VAL A 79 14.22 -4.35 0.62
CA VAL A 79 15.10 -4.38 1.78
C VAL A 79 15.46 -5.83 2.04
N ARG A 80 16.71 -6.11 2.39
CA ARG A 80 17.23 -7.48 2.52
C ARG A 80 18.13 -7.61 3.75
N ARG A 81 18.11 -8.76 4.40
CA ARG A 81 19.15 -9.22 5.31
C ARG A 81 19.87 -10.40 4.67
N ALA A 82 21.18 -10.29 4.53
CA ALA A 82 21.98 -11.26 3.78
C ALA A 82 22.20 -12.58 4.56
N TYR A 83 22.32 -12.49 5.88
CA TYR A 83 22.67 -13.63 6.74
C TYR A 83 21.45 -14.15 7.50
N SER A 84 21.59 -15.34 8.08
CA SER A 84 20.53 -16.00 8.84
C SER A 84 20.26 -15.28 10.17
N PRO A 85 19.00 -15.07 10.57
CA PRO A 85 17.77 -15.45 9.86
C PRO A 85 17.52 -14.55 8.64
N SER A 86 17.49 -15.11 7.43
CA SER A 86 17.38 -14.29 6.22
C SER A 86 16.02 -13.60 6.11
N PHE A 87 16.02 -12.38 5.59
CA PHE A 87 14.82 -11.56 5.40
C PHE A 87 14.88 -10.87 4.04
N ARG A 88 13.75 -10.80 3.35
CA ARG A 88 13.58 -10.03 2.12
C ARG A 88 12.19 -9.41 2.09
N LEU A 89 12.16 -8.09 1.99
CA LEU A 89 10.97 -7.31 1.69
C LEU A 89 11.06 -6.80 0.26
N ARG A 90 9.99 -6.97 -0.51
CA ARG A 90 9.81 -6.36 -1.83
C ARG A 90 8.49 -5.60 -1.83
N VAL A 91 8.53 -4.35 -2.28
CA VAL A 91 7.34 -3.49 -2.37
C VAL A 91 7.26 -2.93 -3.79
N THR A 92 6.07 -2.95 -4.36
CA THR A 92 5.78 -2.36 -5.68
C THR A 92 4.51 -1.53 -5.65
N PHE A 93 4.51 -0.41 -6.35
CA PHE A 93 3.36 0.46 -6.53
C PHE A 93 2.74 0.21 -7.92
N ASP A 94 1.46 -0.13 -7.93
CA ASP A 94 0.65 -0.33 -9.12
C ASP A 94 -0.16 0.94 -9.38
N ALA A 95 0.27 1.74 -10.36
CA ALA A 95 -0.35 3.03 -10.67
C ALA A 95 -1.70 2.91 -11.39
N GLU A 96 -1.99 1.76 -12.02
CA GLU A 96 -3.23 1.54 -12.77
C GLU A 96 -4.39 1.18 -11.84
N ALA A 97 -4.09 0.33 -10.84
CA ALA A 97 -5.02 -0.13 -9.81
C ALA A 97 -4.91 0.64 -8.49
N PRO A 98 -4.41 1.90 -8.52
CA PRO A 98 -3.68 2.59 -7.44
C PRO A 98 -3.64 1.80 -6.13
N LEU A 99 -2.61 0.97 -5.98
CA LEU A 99 -2.37 0.20 -4.76
C LEU A 99 -0.88 -0.13 -4.62
N ILE A 100 -0.46 -0.45 -3.40
CA ILE A 100 0.89 -0.92 -3.09
C ILE A 100 0.78 -2.42 -2.83
N LYS A 101 1.60 -3.22 -3.51
CA LYS A 101 1.77 -4.66 -3.26
C LYS A 101 3.06 -4.84 -2.49
N TYR A 102 3.06 -5.73 -1.51
CA TYR A 102 4.29 -6.12 -0.82
C TYR A 102 4.37 -7.63 -0.67
N GLU A 103 5.59 -8.12 -0.60
CA GLU A 103 5.95 -9.50 -0.33
C GLU A 103 7.09 -9.51 0.67
N VAL A 104 6.91 -10.27 1.75
CA VAL A 104 7.90 -10.51 2.80
C VAL A 104 8.26 -11.98 2.78
N ILE A 105 9.53 -12.28 2.56
CA ILE A 105 10.09 -13.63 2.63
C ILE A 105 11.02 -13.70 3.84
N ARG A 106 10.79 -14.67 4.71
CA ARG A 106 11.58 -14.89 5.92
C ARG A 106 11.85 -16.38 6.15
N ALA A 107 12.98 -16.70 6.76
CA ALA A 107 13.22 -18.05 7.26
C ALA A 107 12.49 -18.26 8.60
N ASN A 108 11.77 -19.37 8.74
CA ASN A 108 11.23 -19.83 10.00
C ASN A 108 12.37 -20.40 10.83
N VAL A 109 12.48 -19.90 12.06
CA VAL A 109 13.54 -20.27 13.00
C VAL A 109 13.36 -21.71 13.50
N VAL A 110 12.14 -22.27 13.46
CA VAL A 110 11.81 -23.60 13.99
C VAL A 110 12.20 -24.74 13.05
N ASP A 111 11.99 -24.59 11.75
CA ASP A 111 12.21 -25.65 10.74
C ASP A 111 13.21 -25.26 9.63
N GLY A 112 13.72 -24.02 9.64
CA GLY A 112 14.63 -23.50 8.62
C GLY A 112 14.01 -23.25 7.25
N GLN A 113 12.69 -23.46 7.09
CA GLN A 113 12.00 -23.24 5.82
C GLN A 113 11.71 -21.75 5.59
N SER A 114 11.62 -21.35 4.32
CA SER A 114 11.29 -19.96 3.96
C SER A 114 9.79 -19.81 3.72
N TYR A 115 9.19 -18.82 4.37
CA TYR A 115 7.78 -18.49 4.27
C TYR A 115 7.63 -17.12 3.61
N ALA A 116 6.72 -17.04 2.65
CA ALA A 116 6.35 -15.81 1.97
C ALA A 116 4.97 -15.34 2.47
N THR A 117 4.89 -14.08 2.87
CA THR A 117 3.64 -13.39 3.18
C THR A 117 3.48 -12.24 2.19
N ALA A 118 2.33 -12.17 1.53
CA ALA A 118 2.03 -11.09 0.59
C ALA A 118 0.81 -10.30 1.08
N GLY A 119 0.78 -9.01 0.77
CA GLY A 119 -0.32 -8.13 1.14
C GLY A 119 -0.39 -6.89 0.26
N THR A 120 -1.41 -6.08 0.51
CA THR A 120 -1.62 -4.83 -0.21
C THR A 120 -2.03 -3.69 0.72
N PHE A 121 -1.60 -2.49 0.35
CA PHE A 121 -2.17 -1.24 0.86
C PHE A 121 -2.94 -0.56 -0.28
N ASN A 122 -4.21 -0.27 -0.04
CA ASN A 122 -5.03 0.48 -0.99
C ASN A 122 -4.93 1.98 -0.68
N PHE A 123 -5.46 2.80 -1.57
CA PHE A 123 -5.59 4.24 -1.33
C PHE A 123 -7.06 4.63 -1.25
N HIS A 124 -7.34 5.66 -0.46
CA HIS A 124 -8.67 6.23 -0.35
C HIS A 124 -8.61 7.76 -0.32
N LEU A 125 -9.56 8.39 -1.01
CA LEU A 125 -9.74 9.83 -0.99
C LEU A 125 -10.63 10.19 0.20
N GLN A 126 -10.07 10.91 1.16
CA GLN A 126 -10.78 11.44 2.31
C GLN A 126 -11.65 12.65 1.93
N ASP A 127 -12.60 13.00 2.79
CA ASP A 127 -13.47 14.18 2.61
C ASP A 127 -12.69 15.50 2.57
N SER A 128 -11.50 15.54 3.21
CA SER A 128 -10.55 16.67 3.12
C SER A 128 -9.97 16.87 1.71
N GLY A 129 -10.12 15.88 0.82
CA GLY A 129 -9.49 15.84 -0.50
C GLY A 129 -8.08 15.25 -0.49
N ASP A 130 -7.58 14.77 0.65
CA ASP A 130 -6.31 14.07 0.77
C ASP A 130 -6.45 12.56 0.56
N VAL A 131 -5.34 11.93 0.20
CA VAL A 131 -5.29 10.49 -0.03
C VAL A 131 -4.56 9.83 1.14
N CYS A 132 -5.20 8.84 1.75
CA CYS A 132 -4.62 8.03 2.81
C CYS A 132 -4.38 6.58 2.34
N LEU A 133 -3.50 5.88 3.06
CA LEU A 133 -3.32 4.43 2.91
C LEU A 133 -4.44 3.71 3.66
N LEU A 134 -4.93 2.63 3.07
CA LEU A 134 -5.86 1.71 3.69
C LEU A 134 -5.24 0.32 3.78
N LYS A 135 -5.42 -0.32 4.93
CA LYS A 135 -5.21 -1.75 5.10
C LYS A 135 -6.51 -2.40 5.52
N LEU A 136 -6.97 -3.38 4.74
CA LEU A 136 -8.22 -4.11 5.01
C LEU A 136 -9.42 -3.16 5.27
N GLY A 137 -9.45 -2.02 4.55
CA GLY A 137 -10.50 -0.99 4.69
C GLY A 137 -10.27 0.04 5.80
N VAL A 138 -9.24 -0.11 6.63
CA VAL A 138 -8.93 0.80 7.74
C VAL A 138 -7.81 1.77 7.34
N PRO A 139 -7.98 3.09 7.54
CA PRO A 139 -6.92 4.06 7.33
C PRO A 139 -5.71 3.81 8.23
N ILE A 140 -4.52 3.88 7.65
CA ILE A 140 -3.25 3.75 8.36
C ILE A 140 -2.26 4.84 7.92
N THR A 141 -1.29 5.14 8.78
CA THR A 141 -0.19 6.07 8.44
C THR A 141 0.96 5.36 7.70
N CYS A 142 1.89 6.14 7.15
CA CYS A 142 3.09 5.59 6.52
C CYS A 142 3.99 4.89 7.56
N GLU A 143 4.03 5.36 8.79
CA GLU A 143 4.76 4.76 9.91
C GLU A 143 4.15 3.42 10.33
N GLU A 144 2.82 3.33 10.38
CA GLU A 144 2.13 2.06 10.66
C GLU A 144 2.37 1.04 9.54
N ALA A 145 2.29 1.47 8.28
CA ALA A 145 2.63 0.64 7.14
C ALA A 145 4.11 0.19 7.20
N SER A 146 5.05 1.11 7.45
CA SER A 146 6.48 0.80 7.59
C SER A 146 6.73 -0.23 8.70
N ARG A 147 6.12 -0.02 9.87
CA ARG A 147 6.19 -0.96 10.99
C ARG A 147 5.73 -2.35 10.56
N GLU A 148 4.60 -2.47 9.89
CA GLU A 148 4.12 -3.76 9.39
C GLU A 148 5.09 -4.44 8.43
N LEU A 149 5.69 -3.66 7.53
CA LEU A 149 6.64 -4.19 6.55
C LEU A 149 7.95 -4.67 7.18
N LEU A 150 8.40 -4.02 8.27
CA LEU A 150 9.70 -4.26 8.89
C LEU A 150 9.65 -5.09 10.18
N VAL A 151 8.51 -5.19 10.87
CA VAL A 151 8.34 -6.06 12.06
C VAL A 151 8.79 -7.50 11.79
N PRO A 152 8.47 -8.13 10.65
CA PRO A 152 8.97 -9.46 10.34
C PRO A 152 10.50 -9.59 10.27
N ALA A 153 11.24 -8.49 10.11
CA ALA A 153 12.70 -8.53 10.17
C ALA A 153 13.22 -8.66 11.61
N LEU A 154 12.42 -8.32 12.63
CA LEU A 154 12.81 -8.50 14.04
C LEU A 154 12.70 -9.96 14.48
N GLU A 155 11.87 -10.76 13.80
CA GLU A 155 11.68 -12.17 14.15
C GLU A 155 13.00 -12.95 14.04
N GLY A 156 13.36 -13.64 15.13
CA GLY A 156 14.61 -14.40 15.24
C GLY A 156 15.83 -13.58 15.67
N LEU A 157 15.70 -12.28 15.90
CA LEU A 157 16.74 -11.44 16.53
C LEU A 157 16.46 -11.13 18.01
N VAL A 158 15.21 -11.23 18.43
CA VAL A 158 14.74 -11.01 19.81
C VAL A 158 14.18 -12.29 20.42
#